data_AF-A0A816IG85-F1
#
_entry.id   AF-A0A816IG85-F1
#
_cell.length_a   1.000
_cell.length_b   1.000
_cell.length_c   1.000
_cell.angle_alpha   90.00
_cell.angle_beta   90.00
_cell.angle_gamma   90.00
#
_symmetry.space_group_name_H-M   'P 1'
#
loop_
_entity.id
_entity.type
_entity.pdbx_description
1 polymer ?
#
loop_
_entity_poly.entity_id
_entity_poly.type
_entity_poly.pdbx_seq_one_letter_code
_entity_poly.pdbx_strand_id
1 'polypeptide(L)'
;MWVTDNIEPNGNGVPWNHFLAVDLGVTIPPISDVFSYAMSFFIDEDNKVGLIWDNNMGVRVYIVGEDYYREIVVGEKGICLPLMCCYVPSLLQI
;
A
#
# COMPACT_ATOMS: atom_id res chain seq x y z
N MET A 1 -0.21 7.86 -5.33
CA MET A 1 -0.47 7.78 -3.88
C MET A 1 -0.27 9.16 -3.28
N TRP A 2 -1.27 9.61 -2.53
CA TRP A 2 -1.27 10.89 -1.85
C TRP A 2 -1.38 10.64 -0.35
N VAL A 3 -0.63 11.38 0.45
CA VAL A 3 -0.61 11.22 1.90
C VAL A 3 -0.83 12.56 2.57
N THR A 4 -1.29 12.53 3.81
CA THR A 4 -1.49 13.71 4.64
C THR A 4 -1.25 13.31 6.08
N ASP A 5 -0.48 14.12 6.77
CA ASP A 5 -0.25 14.05 8.21
C ASP A 5 -1.12 15.08 8.96
N ASN A 6 -1.74 16.01 8.23
CA ASN A 6 -2.56 17.08 8.80
C ASN A 6 -4.04 16.89 8.46
N ILE A 7 -4.79 16.37 9.43
CA ILE A 7 -6.25 16.28 9.39
C ILE A 7 -6.79 17.23 10.46
N GLU A 8 -7.14 18.44 10.06
CA GLU A 8 -7.76 19.42 10.95
C GLU A 8 -9.26 19.14 11.10
N PRO A 9 -9.80 19.04 12.34
CA PRO A 9 -11.21 18.70 12.56
C PRO A 9 -12.22 19.66 11.91
N ASN A 10 -11.82 20.92 11.73
CA ASN A 10 -12.71 22.03 11.35
C ASN A 10 -12.17 22.85 10.14
N GLY A 11 -11.18 22.33 9.41
CA GLY A 11 -10.43 23.07 8.38
C GLY A 11 -11.03 23.01 6.97
N ASN A 12 -10.57 23.92 6.09
CA ASN A 12 -10.97 24.12 4.68
C ASN A 12 -10.53 22.98 3.73
N GLY A 13 -10.68 21.72 4.14
CA GLY A 13 -10.23 20.54 3.39
C GLY A 13 -8.91 19.97 3.88
N VAL A 14 -8.59 18.77 3.42
CA VAL A 14 -7.39 18.02 3.82
C VAL A 14 -6.27 18.31 2.82
N PRO A 15 -5.12 18.87 3.26
CA PRO A 15 -3.98 19.12 2.38
C PRO A 15 -3.32 17.78 2.02
N TRP A 16 -3.42 17.39 0.76
CA TRP A 16 -2.81 16.17 0.24
C TRP A 16 -1.44 16.45 -0.34
N ASN A 17 -0.43 15.74 0.15
CA ASN A 17 0.91 15.76 -0.41
C ASN A 17 1.05 14.62 -1.42
N HIS A 18 1.63 14.94 -2.58
CA HIS A 18 1.99 13.92 -3.54
C HIS A 18 3.12 13.07 -2.96
N PHE A 19 2.89 11.77 -2.81
CA PHE A 19 3.89 10.85 -2.26
C PHE A 19 4.57 10.04 -3.34
N LEU A 20 3.79 9.34 -4.16
CA LEU A 20 4.33 8.38 -5.13
C LEU A 20 3.44 8.33 -6.37
N ALA A 21 3.99 8.60 -7.54
CA ALA A 21 3.36 8.28 -8.82
C ALA A 21 4.08 7.07 -9.41
N VAL A 22 3.32 6.14 -9.98
CA VAL A 22 3.85 4.88 -10.48
C VAL A 22 3.31 4.69 -11.87
N ASP A 23 4.20 4.58 -12.83
CA ASP A 23 3.85 4.08 -14.15
C ASP A 23 4.07 2.57 -14.17
N LEU A 24 2.98 1.81 -14.14
CA LEU A 24 3.08 0.35 -14.22
C LEU A 24 3.40 -0.14 -15.64
N GLY A 25 3.44 0.74 -16.64
CA GLY A 25 3.70 0.38 -18.04
C GLY A 25 2.65 -0.56 -18.65
N VAL A 26 1.57 -0.84 -17.91
CA VAL A 26 0.46 -1.70 -18.30
C VAL A 26 -0.85 -0.96 -18.08
N THR A 27 -1.77 -1.10 -19.03
CA THR A 27 -3.13 -0.60 -18.85
C THR A 27 -3.82 -1.48 -17.82
N ILE A 28 -4.02 -0.94 -16.61
CA ILE A 28 -4.83 -1.57 -15.58
C ILE A 28 -6.28 -1.59 -16.09
N PRO A 29 -6.90 -2.76 -16.32
CA PRO A 29 -8.30 -2.79 -16.72
C PRO A 29 -9.17 -2.04 -15.69
N PRO A 30 -10.23 -1.31 -16.11
CA PRO A 30 -11.06 -0.52 -15.20
C PRO A 30 -11.76 -1.33 -14.09
N ILE A 31 -11.74 -2.65 -14.21
CA ILE A 31 -12.36 -3.63 -13.31
C ILE A 31 -11.32 -4.62 -12.78
N SER A 32 -10.03 -4.45 -13.10
CA SER A 32 -9.05 -5.42 -12.64
C SER A 32 -8.84 -5.27 -11.16
N ASP A 33 -9.06 -6.38 -10.50
CA ASP A 33 -8.62 -6.83 -9.19
C ASP A 33 -7.17 -6.47 -8.77
N VAL A 34 -6.42 -5.70 -9.56
CA VAL A 34 -5.03 -5.27 -9.29
C VAL A 34 -4.94 -4.51 -7.98
N PHE A 35 -6.01 -3.82 -7.57
CA PHE A 35 -6.13 -3.27 -6.23
C PHE A 35 -7.47 -3.64 -5.58
N SER A 36 -7.55 -4.84 -5.00
CA SER A 36 -8.76 -5.33 -4.34
C SER A 36 -9.14 -4.48 -3.11
N TYR A 37 -10.43 -4.42 -2.77
CA TYR A 37 -10.93 -3.74 -1.56
C TYR A 37 -10.32 -4.27 -0.25
N ALA A 38 -9.65 -5.43 -0.29
CA ALA A 38 -9.03 -6.10 0.85
C ALA A 38 -7.51 -5.88 0.92
N MET A 39 -6.99 -4.89 0.20
CA MET A 39 -5.56 -4.58 0.27
C MET A 39 -5.18 -3.85 1.55
N SER A 40 -4.00 -4.21 2.05
CA SER A 40 -3.29 -3.44 3.07
C SER A 40 -2.01 -2.90 2.47
N PHE A 41 -1.53 -1.77 2.95
CA PHE A 41 -0.28 -1.20 2.46
C PHE A 41 0.56 -0.61 3.59
N PHE A 42 1.86 -0.59 3.36
CA PHE A 42 2.82 0.20 4.13
C PHE A 42 3.50 1.17 3.18
N ILE A 43 3.86 2.34 3.69
CA ILE A 43 4.70 3.29 2.98
C ILE A 43 5.99 3.49 3.78
N ASP A 44 7.09 3.59 3.07
CA ASP A 44 8.36 4.09 3.56
C ASP A 44 8.53 5.49 2.98
N GLU A 45 8.29 6.50 3.82
CA GLU A 45 8.29 7.89 3.38
C GLU A 45 9.68 8.41 3.02
N ASP A 46 10.73 7.87 3.66
CA ASP A 46 12.13 8.26 3.44
C ASP A 46 12.64 7.71 2.11
N ASN A 47 12.31 6.44 1.83
CA ASN A 47 12.74 5.76 0.60
C ASN A 47 11.76 5.93 -0.58
N LYS A 48 10.61 6.59 -0.38
CA LYS A 48 9.53 6.74 -1.38
C LYS A 48 9.07 5.40 -1.95
N VAL A 49 8.84 4.43 -1.07
CA VAL A 49 8.42 3.06 -1.44
C VAL A 49 7.05 2.75 -0.85
N GLY A 50 6.17 2.16 -1.65
CA GLY A 50 4.94 1.52 -1.21
C GLY A 50 5.08 -0.01 -1.21
N LEU A 51 4.70 -0.65 -0.11
CA LEU A 51 4.52 -2.09 -0.02
C LEU A 51 3.03 -2.40 0.00
N ILE A 52 2.51 -3.08 -1.01
CA ILE A 52 1.08 -3.33 -1.17
C ILE A 52 0.83 -4.82 -1.08
N TRP A 53 -0.09 -5.21 -0.22
CA TRP A 53 -0.47 -6.59 0.02
C TRP A 53 -1.82 -6.90 -0.63
N ASP A 54 -1.85 -7.92 -1.50
CA ASP A 54 -3.08 -8.40 -2.12
C ASP A 54 -3.27 -9.90 -1.90
N ASN A 55 -4.50 -10.29 -1.62
CA ASN A 55 -4.89 -11.67 -1.36
C ASN A 55 -5.88 -12.22 -2.40
N ASN A 56 -6.27 -11.44 -3.41
CA ASN A 56 -7.34 -11.84 -4.32
C ASN A 56 -6.93 -13.03 -5.22
N MET A 57 -5.67 -13.04 -5.67
CA MET A 57 -5.10 -14.00 -6.61
C MET A 57 -3.96 -14.85 -6.00
N GLY A 58 -4.03 -15.09 -4.68
CA GLY A 58 -2.92 -15.61 -3.87
C GLY A 58 -2.29 -14.53 -3.01
N VAL A 59 -1.36 -14.91 -2.14
CA VAL A 59 -0.69 -13.96 -1.25
C VAL A 59 0.43 -13.28 -2.02
N ARG A 60 0.21 -12.02 -2.43
CA ARG A 60 1.15 -11.24 -3.24
C ARG A 60 1.55 -9.96 -2.51
N VAL A 61 2.83 -9.62 -2.65
CA VAL A 61 3.40 -8.36 -2.19
C VAL A 61 3.93 -7.61 -3.40
N TYR A 62 3.41 -6.41 -3.61
CA TYR A 62 3.90 -5.48 -4.60
C TYR A 62 4.79 -4.46 -3.91
N ILE A 63 6.03 -4.35 -4.37
CA ILE A 63 6.95 -3.29 -3.97
C ILE A 63 6.97 -2.27 -5.10
N VAL A 64 6.64 -1.03 -4.76
CA VAL A 64 6.41 0.02 -5.74
C VAL A 64 7.20 1.26 -5.35
N GLY A 65 8.10 1.70 -6.24
CA GLY A 65 8.78 2.99 -6.15
C GLY A 65 8.44 3.86 -7.36
N GLU A 66 9.09 5.02 -7.49
CA GLU A 66 8.84 5.96 -8.58
C GLU A 66 9.11 5.31 -9.95
N ASP A 67 10.23 4.58 -10.05
CA ASP A 67 10.74 4.06 -11.32
C ASP A 67 10.72 2.51 -11.38
N TYR A 68 10.21 1.85 -10.34
CA TYR A 68 10.28 0.40 -10.26
C TYR A 68 9.01 -0.21 -9.67
N TYR A 69 8.68 -1.38 -10.22
CA TYR A 69 7.60 -2.23 -9.75
C TYR A 69 8.15 -3.65 -9.64
N ARG A 70 7.96 -4.28 -8.48
CA ARG A 70 8.31 -5.69 -8.26
C ARG A 70 7.15 -6.39 -7.60
N GLU A 71 6.79 -7.53 -8.17
CA GLU A 71 5.83 -8.46 -7.59
C GLU A 71 6.54 -9.64 -6.92
N ILE A 72 6.09 -9.98 -5.71
CA ILE A 72 6.58 -11.13 -4.94
C ILE A 72 5.39 -12.01 -4.59
N VAL A 73 5.44 -13.26 -5.05
CA VAL A 73 4.47 -14.29 -4.66
C VAL A 73 4.94 -14.90 -3.34
N VAL A 74 4.21 -14.62 -2.26
CA VAL A 74 4.54 -15.09 -0.91
C VAL A 74 3.86 -16.42 -0.61
N GLY A 75 2.74 -16.72 -1.27
CA GLY A 75 2.06 -17.99 -1.11
C GLY A 75 0.87 -18.17 -2.05
N GLU A 76 0.38 -19.40 -2.09
CA GLU A 76 -0.84 -19.74 -2.82
C GLU A 76 -2.09 -19.20 -2.10
N LYS A 77 -3.22 -19.19 -2.80
CA LYS A 77 -4.51 -18.73 -2.26
C LYS A 77 -4.98 -19.68 -1.15
N GLY A 78 -4.61 -19.35 0.09
CA GLY A 78 -5.11 -20.03 1.29
C GLY A 78 -6.51 -19.56 1.68
N ILE A 79 -7.22 -20.37 2.46
CA ILE A 79 -8.56 -20.05 3.01
C ILE A 79 -8.50 -18.95 4.09
N CYS A 80 -7.30 -18.70 4.64
CA CYS A 80 -7.07 -17.77 5.72
C CYS A 80 -6.24 -16.58 5.21
N LEU A 81 -6.80 -15.37 5.36
CA LEU A 81 -6.13 -14.12 5.05
C LEU A 81 -4.95 -13.96 6.02
N PRO A 82 -3.70 -13.79 5.54
CA PRO A 82 -2.68 -13.18 6.36
C PRO A 82 -3.08 -11.71 6.47
N LEU A 83 -3.87 -11.39 7.49
CA LEU A 83 -3.92 -10.04 8.01
C LEU A 83 -2.51 -9.79 8.53
N MET A 84 -1.74 -8.93 7.85
CA MET A 84 -0.54 -8.37 8.43
C MET A 84 -0.98 -7.73 9.74
N CYS A 85 -0.78 -8.45 10.85
CA CYS A 85 -0.87 -7.86 12.17
C CYS A 85 0.13 -6.72 12.14
N CYS A 86 -0.35 -5.48 12.12
CA CYS A 86 0.52 -4.31 12.24
C CYS A 86 1.36 -4.55 13.49
N TYR A 87 2.63 -4.89 13.32
CA TYR A 87 3.57 -4.86 14.41
C TYR A 87 3.71 -3.40 14.75
N VAL A 88 2.92 -2.96 15.74
CA VAL A 88 3.15 -1.71 16.43
C VAL A 88 4.19 -2.09 17.48
N PRO A 89 5.51 -1.85 17.26
CA PRO A 89 6.44 -1.90 18.37
C PRO A 89 5.83 -0.97 19.41
N SER A 90 5.50 -1.53 20.58
CA SER A 90 4.97 -0.76 21.69
C SER A 90 5.77 0.53 21.78
N LEU A 91 5.07 1.66 21.85
CA LEU A 91 5.60 2.99 22.11
C LEU A 91 6.25 3.01 23.51
N LEU A 92 7.30 2.21 23.68
CA LEU A 92 8.17 2.18 24.84
C LEU A 92 8.97 3.47 24.71
N GLN A 93 8.51 4.48 25.46
CA GLN A 93 9.25 5.70 25.73
C GLN A 93 10.70 5.32 26.11
N ILE A 94 11.67 5.80 25.34
CA ILE A 94 13.06 5.94 25.77
C ILE A 94 13.22 7.37 26.28
#